data_AF-A0A9P5QRF3-F1
#
_entry.id   AF-A0A9P5QRF3-F1
#
_cell.length_a   1.000
_cell.length_b   1.000
_cell.length_c   1.000
_cell.angle_alpha   90.00
_cell.angle_beta   90.00
_cell.angle_gamma   90.00
#
_symmetry.space_group_name_H-M   'P 1'
#
loop_
_entity.id
_entity.type
_entity.pdbx_description
1 polymer ?
#
loop_
_entity_poly.entity_id
_entity_poly.type
_entity_poly.pdbx_seq_one_letter_code
_entity_poly.pdbx_strand_id
1 'polypeptide(L)'
;MSKGFVRNQLPSTKELDHLKQIRKINEPGETIVKLDIILCQESAISSEDLDQLIQKFDLGDVLKPRIHGVPLYPPLTRNQFEIWKMAWPTTFREDTTRHPEISQSEEEIIMGHMRHTWELTKEAASKGELPSIAMIVDPKTQLVLATSHDTRNSTRHILNHALMNCIEAVAKRERETFEQRQQAAQVESEESGSASPACGEKRKEHPTSSVNNEEPHKKPAFDPKQQQLQDPQQQTGDDDEYRPKKAYLCTGYDVYLTHEPCVMCSMALVHSRVGRVFYTIPMKASGGLGSVHKIHSHPNLNHHFFTYRHVGYEEITGATEVTEADGGWNGDKAAIDLENENVDC
;
A
#
# COMPACT_ATOMS: atom_id res chain seq x y z
N MET A 1 20.57 -18.44 33.67
CA MET A 1 19.57 -17.51 34.25
C MET A 1 18.19 -18.10 34.01
N SER A 2 17.43 -18.38 35.08
CA SER A 2 16.06 -18.87 34.98
C SER A 2 15.24 -17.88 34.15
N LYS A 3 14.71 -18.31 33.00
CA LYS A 3 13.80 -17.53 32.13
C LYS A 3 12.55 -17.00 32.86
N GLY A 4 12.34 -17.39 34.13
CA GLY A 4 11.21 -16.99 34.96
C GLY A 4 11.42 -15.78 35.86
N PHE A 5 12.64 -15.31 36.15
CA PHE A 5 12.80 -14.19 37.10
C PHE A 5 12.22 -12.89 36.54
N VAL A 6 12.70 -12.43 35.38
CA VAL A 6 12.22 -11.19 34.77
C VAL A 6 10.75 -11.29 34.35
N ARG A 7 10.30 -12.46 33.89
CA ARG A 7 8.94 -12.65 33.39
C ARG A 7 7.89 -12.85 34.49
N ASN A 8 8.27 -13.45 35.63
CA ASN A 8 7.31 -13.85 36.66
C ASN A 8 7.43 -13.06 37.97
N GLN A 9 8.55 -12.37 38.21
CA GLN A 9 8.80 -11.68 39.48
C GLN A 9 8.90 -10.15 39.34
N LEU A 10 9.09 -9.64 38.12
CA LEU A 10 9.17 -8.21 37.85
C LEU A 10 7.89 -7.69 37.20
N PRO A 11 7.59 -6.38 37.35
CA PRO A 11 6.49 -5.74 36.67
C PRO A 11 6.53 -5.95 35.16
N SER A 12 5.35 -6.06 34.54
CA SER A 12 5.20 -6.30 33.12
C SER A 12 5.79 -5.15 32.28
N THR A 13 6.69 -5.48 31.34
CA THR A 13 7.32 -4.53 30.42
C THR A 13 6.60 -4.41 29.07
N LYS A 14 5.28 -4.62 29.02
CA LYS A 14 4.48 -4.59 27.76
C LYS A 14 4.66 -3.31 26.94
N GLU A 15 4.85 -2.18 27.60
CA GLU A 15 5.07 -0.89 26.94
C GLU A 15 6.44 -0.78 26.27
N LEU A 16 7.34 -1.73 26.53
CA LEU A 16 8.72 -1.78 26.04
C LEU A 16 8.96 -2.95 25.08
N ASP A 17 7.90 -3.55 24.52
CA ASP A 17 8.00 -4.71 23.61
C ASP A 17 8.78 -4.39 22.31
N HIS A 18 8.91 -3.10 21.96
CA HIS A 18 9.73 -2.63 20.84
C HIS A 18 11.24 -2.58 21.15
N LEU A 19 11.64 -2.75 22.41
CA LEU A 19 13.03 -2.81 22.83
C LEU A 19 13.50 -4.26 22.88
N LYS A 20 14.73 -4.53 22.45
CA LYS A 20 15.35 -5.82 22.72
C LYS A 20 15.68 -5.88 24.20
N GLN A 21 15.22 -6.91 24.89
CA GLN A 21 15.40 -7.04 26.34
C GLN A 21 16.88 -7.11 26.78
N ILE A 22 17.79 -7.53 25.90
CA ILE A 22 19.20 -7.78 26.21
C ILE A 22 20.09 -7.02 25.21
N ARG A 23 21.15 -6.37 25.71
CA ARG A 23 22.25 -5.84 24.88
C ARG A 23 23.61 -6.29 25.38
N LYS A 24 24.56 -6.44 24.46
CA LYS A 24 25.96 -6.79 24.75
C LYS A 24 26.80 -5.52 24.84
N ILE A 25 27.70 -5.43 25.82
CA ILE A 25 28.49 -4.22 26.13
C ILE A 25 30.01 -4.48 26.06
N ASN A 26 30.44 -5.56 25.41
CA ASN A 26 31.86 -5.91 25.39
C ASN A 26 32.71 -4.79 24.78
N GLU A 27 33.74 -4.37 25.49
CA GLU A 27 34.79 -3.52 24.94
C GLU A 27 35.76 -4.34 24.08
N PRO A 28 36.45 -3.72 23.10
CA PRO A 28 37.45 -4.42 22.29
C PRO A 28 38.56 -5.00 23.16
N GLY A 29 38.69 -6.33 23.21
CA GLY A 29 39.71 -7.04 23.99
C GLY A 29 39.22 -7.71 25.28
N GLU A 30 37.96 -7.50 25.69
CA GLU A 30 37.40 -8.20 26.85
C GLU A 30 36.96 -9.63 26.50
N THR A 31 37.49 -10.61 27.23
CA THR A 31 37.12 -12.04 27.11
C THR A 31 35.79 -12.36 27.81
N ILE A 32 35.39 -11.54 28.80
CA ILE A 32 34.17 -11.74 29.58
C ILE A 32 33.02 -10.99 28.89
N VAL A 33 31.93 -11.71 28.60
CA VAL A 33 30.74 -11.10 27.99
C VAL A 33 29.90 -10.39 29.06
N LYS A 34 29.82 -9.07 28.96
CA LYS A 34 28.93 -8.25 29.81
C LYS A 34 27.63 -7.98 29.07
N LEU A 35 26.52 -8.20 29.77
CA LEU A 35 25.16 -8.01 29.25
C LEU A 35 24.42 -6.99 30.10
N ASP A 36 23.74 -6.05 29.46
CA ASP A 36 22.67 -5.30 30.11
C ASP A 36 21.33 -5.96 29.77
N ILE A 37 20.43 -5.98 30.76
CA ILE A 37 19.09 -6.54 30.63
C ILE A 37 18.08 -5.49 31.13
N ILE A 38 17.01 -5.25 30.36
CA ILE A 38 15.88 -4.45 30.85
C ILE A 38 15.12 -5.28 31.89
N LEU A 39 15.01 -4.71 33.09
CA LEU A 39 14.28 -5.31 34.22
C LEU A 39 12.84 -4.79 34.28
N CYS A 40 12.68 -3.50 34.51
CA CYS A 40 11.39 -2.83 34.68
C CYS A 40 11.54 -1.31 34.52
N GLN A 41 10.41 -0.60 34.44
CA GLN A 41 10.38 0.86 34.50
C GLN A 41 10.62 1.34 35.93
N GLU A 42 11.28 2.48 36.10
CA GLU A 42 11.57 3.08 37.41
C GLU A 42 10.29 3.38 38.23
N SER A 43 9.20 3.75 37.56
CA SER A 43 7.90 3.99 38.20
C SER A 43 7.19 2.73 38.71
N ALA A 44 7.64 1.54 38.30
CA ALA A 44 6.92 0.29 38.57
C ALA A 44 7.35 -0.40 39.88
N ILE A 45 8.56 -0.14 40.37
CA ILE A 45 9.09 -0.74 41.61
C ILE A 45 10.11 0.21 42.25
N SER A 46 10.12 0.28 43.58
CA SER A 46 11.14 1.06 44.31
C SER A 46 12.51 0.37 44.23
N SER A 47 13.59 1.14 44.36
CA SER A 47 14.96 0.58 44.38
C SER A 47 15.14 -0.43 45.53
N GLU A 48 14.54 -0.14 46.69
CA GLU A 48 14.63 -0.96 47.89
C GLU A 48 13.94 -2.31 47.73
N ASP A 49 12.75 -2.33 47.11
CA ASP A 49 12.02 -3.57 46.83
C ASP A 49 12.72 -4.42 45.76
N LEU A 50 13.35 -3.76 44.78
CA LEU A 50 14.14 -4.45 43.76
C LEU A 50 15.37 -5.14 44.37
N ASP A 51 16.08 -4.46 45.27
CA ASP A 51 17.24 -5.03 45.97
C ASP A 51 16.84 -6.21 46.85
N GLN A 52 15.70 -6.11 47.55
CA GLN A 52 15.14 -7.24 48.32
C GLN A 52 14.82 -8.44 47.43
N LEU A 53 14.23 -8.22 46.24
CA LEU A 53 13.98 -9.29 45.28
C LEU A 53 15.28 -9.93 44.78
N ILE A 54 16.30 -9.12 44.46
CA ILE A 54 17.59 -9.61 43.99
C ILE A 54 18.28 -10.46 45.06
N GLN A 55 18.25 -10.03 46.33
CA GLN A 55 18.78 -10.81 47.46
C GLN A 55 17.98 -12.10 47.69
N LYS A 56 16.64 -12.04 47.65
CA LYS A 56 15.76 -13.20 47.84
C LYS A 56 16.04 -14.33 46.84
N PHE A 57 16.44 -13.98 45.62
CA PHE A 57 16.76 -14.94 44.56
C PHE A 57 18.26 -15.21 44.40
N ASP A 58 19.11 -14.72 45.32
CA ASP A 58 20.57 -14.91 45.33
C ASP A 58 21.25 -14.42 44.03
N LEU A 59 20.79 -13.27 43.52
CA LEU A 59 21.26 -12.67 42.27
C LEU A 59 22.20 -11.46 42.48
N GLY A 60 22.55 -11.13 43.73
CA GLY A 60 23.31 -9.92 44.07
C GLY A 60 24.71 -9.84 43.45
N ASP A 61 25.38 -10.97 43.27
CA ASP A 61 26.72 -11.02 42.65
C ASP A 61 26.66 -10.88 41.12
N VAL A 62 25.49 -11.14 40.52
CA VAL A 62 25.29 -11.23 39.07
C VAL A 62 24.60 -10.00 38.51
N LEU A 63 23.57 -9.49 39.20
CA LEU A 63 22.78 -8.35 38.77
C LEU A 63 23.19 -7.10 39.55
N LYS A 64 23.60 -6.07 38.82
CA LYS A 64 23.90 -4.74 39.35
C LYS A 64 22.93 -3.74 38.72
N PRO A 65 21.76 -3.48 39.34
CA PRO A 65 20.76 -2.58 38.79
C PRO A 65 21.32 -1.18 38.59
N ARG A 66 20.93 -0.53 37.49
CA ARG A 66 21.24 0.87 37.20
C ARG A 66 20.13 1.49 36.39
N ILE A 67 19.93 2.78 36.57
CA ILE A 67 18.98 3.56 35.77
C ILE A 67 19.62 3.84 34.41
N HIS A 68 18.87 3.60 33.34
CA HIS A 68 19.31 3.86 31.97
C HIS A 68 18.15 4.41 31.14
N GLY A 69 18.41 5.49 30.39
CA GLY A 69 17.42 6.09 29.50
C GLY A 69 17.18 5.22 28.27
N VAL A 70 15.93 4.87 28.01
CA VAL A 70 15.51 4.14 26.81
C VAL A 70 14.33 4.84 26.12
N PRO A 71 14.16 4.68 24.81
CA PRO A 71 13.00 5.23 24.11
C PRO A 71 11.69 4.64 24.65
N LEU A 72 10.78 5.49 25.09
CA LEU A 72 9.48 5.08 25.62
C LEU A 72 8.56 4.50 24.54
N TYR A 73 8.65 5.01 23.31
CA TYR A 73 7.81 4.60 22.19
C TYR A 73 8.60 3.83 21.13
N PRO A 74 7.95 3.02 20.29
CA PRO A 74 8.57 2.43 19.10
C PRO A 74 8.93 3.50 18.07
N PRO A 75 10.05 3.35 17.34
CA PRO A 75 10.40 4.28 16.26
C PRO A 75 9.39 4.16 15.12
N LEU A 76 8.85 5.30 14.67
CA LEU A 76 7.86 5.38 13.59
C LEU A 76 8.51 5.51 12.21
N THR A 77 9.71 6.07 12.15
CA THR A 77 10.47 6.24 10.89
C THR A 77 11.82 5.54 10.96
N ARG A 78 12.37 5.21 9.79
CA ARG A 78 13.72 4.62 9.72
C ARG A 78 14.77 5.54 10.33
N ASN A 79 14.64 6.86 10.14
CA ASN A 79 15.54 7.84 10.73
C ASN A 79 15.49 7.81 12.26
N GLN A 80 14.27 7.80 12.84
CA GLN A 80 14.10 7.64 14.30
C GLN A 80 14.73 6.33 14.79
N PHE A 81 14.54 5.23 14.05
CA PHE A 81 15.14 3.95 14.41
C PHE A 81 16.67 4.01 14.48
N GLU A 82 17.34 4.57 13.46
CA GLU A 82 18.82 4.63 13.45
C GLU A 82 19.36 5.48 14.62
N ILE A 83 18.68 6.58 14.96
CA ILE A 83 19.05 7.42 16.11
C ILE A 83 18.81 6.67 17.43
N TRP A 84 17.63 6.06 17.60
CA TRP A 84 17.21 5.45 18.87
C TRP A 84 17.93 4.15 19.16
N LYS A 85 18.34 3.42 18.11
CA LYS A 85 19.21 2.25 18.18
C LYS A 85 20.53 2.54 18.90
N MET A 86 21.02 3.79 18.84
CA MET A 86 22.23 4.21 19.57
C MET A 86 22.00 4.26 21.09
N ALA A 87 20.79 4.60 21.54
CA ALA A 87 20.45 4.62 22.96
C ALA A 87 20.21 3.21 23.50
N TRP A 88 19.38 2.42 22.80
CA TRP A 88 19.11 1.02 23.14
C TRP A 88 18.75 0.21 21.90
N PRO A 89 19.15 -1.08 21.79
CA PRO A 89 18.75 -1.90 20.65
C PRO A 89 17.23 -2.04 20.57
N THR A 90 16.63 -1.49 19.51
CA THR A 90 15.18 -1.52 19.26
C THR A 90 14.86 -2.44 18.08
N THR A 91 13.58 -2.80 17.95
CA THR A 91 13.02 -3.42 16.75
C THR A 91 12.26 -2.37 15.96
N PHE A 92 12.55 -2.24 14.67
CA PHE A 92 11.79 -1.40 13.76
C PHE A 92 10.92 -2.27 12.86
N ARG A 93 9.64 -1.95 12.83
CA ARG A 93 8.69 -2.43 11.84
C ARG A 93 8.12 -1.19 11.17
N GLU A 94 8.31 -1.10 9.87
CA GLU A 94 7.75 0.00 9.10
C GLU A 94 6.22 -0.10 9.13
N ASP A 95 5.57 0.98 9.55
CA ASP A 95 4.12 1.08 9.53
C ASP A 95 3.67 1.35 8.09
N THR A 96 3.31 0.29 7.38
CA THR A 96 2.82 0.36 6.00
C THR A 96 1.44 1.02 5.89
N THR A 97 0.76 1.27 7.00
CA THR A 97 -0.53 1.98 7.03
C THR A 97 -0.36 3.49 7.10
N ARG A 98 0.84 3.96 7.44
CA ARG A 98 1.14 5.38 7.53
C ARG A 98 1.14 5.98 6.14
N HIS A 99 0.37 7.05 5.96
CA HIS A 99 0.43 7.83 4.73
C HIS A 99 1.84 8.36 4.50
N PRO A 100 2.41 8.19 3.29
CA PRO A 100 3.70 8.77 2.97
C PRO A 100 3.60 10.31 3.03
N GLU A 101 4.65 10.94 3.51
CA GLU A 101 4.78 12.40 3.48
C GLU A 101 4.85 12.87 2.02
N ILE A 102 3.97 13.79 1.65
CA ILE A 102 3.95 14.40 0.31
C ILE A 102 4.88 15.63 0.37
N SER A 103 5.88 15.65 -0.51
CA SER A 103 6.77 16.81 -0.65
C SER A 103 6.07 17.97 -1.34
N GLN A 104 6.52 19.22 -1.12
CA GLN A 104 5.92 20.39 -1.77
C GLN A 104 5.94 20.32 -3.30
N SER A 105 7.01 19.79 -3.89
CA SER A 105 7.08 19.58 -5.35
C SER A 105 6.10 18.52 -5.85
N GLU A 106 5.86 17.49 -5.03
CA GLU A 106 4.89 16.44 -5.37
C GLU A 106 3.45 16.95 -5.24
N GLU A 107 3.18 17.79 -4.24
CA GLU A 107 1.90 18.46 -4.07
C GLU A 107 1.57 19.32 -5.30
N GLU A 108 2.54 20.09 -5.83
CA GLU A 108 2.34 20.89 -7.03
C GLU A 108 1.99 20.03 -8.27
N ILE A 109 2.63 18.87 -8.41
CA ILE A 109 2.34 17.89 -9.46
C ILE A 109 0.93 17.31 -9.30
N ILE A 110 0.58 16.87 -8.09
CA ILE A 110 -0.75 16.34 -7.75
C ILE A 110 -1.82 17.38 -8.09
N MET A 111 -1.63 18.63 -7.67
CA MET A 111 -2.54 19.74 -7.95
C MET A 111 -2.62 20.05 -9.45
N GLY A 112 -1.51 19.95 -10.18
CA GLY A 112 -1.49 20.06 -11.64
C GLY A 112 -2.39 19.03 -12.32
N HIS A 113 -2.30 17.76 -11.90
CA HIS A 113 -3.18 16.70 -12.41
C HIS A 113 -4.65 16.92 -12.01
N MET A 114 -4.92 17.33 -10.76
CA MET A 114 -6.28 17.64 -10.32
C MET A 114 -6.91 18.77 -11.14
N ARG A 115 -6.19 19.88 -11.35
CA ARG A 115 -6.62 20.98 -12.23
C ARG A 115 -6.91 20.49 -13.64
N HIS A 116 -6.06 19.62 -14.19
CA HIS A 116 -6.27 19.05 -15.52
C HIS A 116 -7.52 18.16 -15.57
N THR A 117 -7.76 17.29 -14.58
CA THR A 117 -9.00 16.49 -14.52
C THR A 117 -10.24 17.37 -14.44
N TRP A 118 -10.15 18.51 -13.75
CA TRP A 118 -11.28 19.42 -13.61
C TRP A 118 -11.58 20.18 -14.91
N GLU A 119 -10.57 20.61 -15.66
CA GLU A 119 -10.80 21.22 -16.97
C GLU A 119 -11.53 20.27 -17.93
N LEU A 120 -11.18 18.99 -17.89
CA LEU A 120 -11.84 17.96 -18.71
C LEU A 120 -13.30 17.71 -18.32
N THR A 121 -13.74 18.10 -17.11
CA THR A 121 -15.17 18.02 -16.74
C THR A 121 -16.03 18.91 -17.62
N LYS A 122 -15.53 20.09 -17.99
CA LYS A 122 -16.23 21.04 -18.86
C LYS A 122 -16.40 20.46 -20.26
N GLU A 123 -15.38 19.77 -20.76
CA GLU A 123 -15.43 19.08 -22.05
C GLU A 123 -16.40 17.89 -22.04
N ALA A 124 -16.44 17.10 -20.97
CA ALA A 124 -17.41 16.03 -20.83
C ALA A 124 -18.86 16.58 -20.78
N ALA A 125 -19.07 17.65 -20.02
CA ALA A 125 -20.37 18.31 -19.93
C ALA A 125 -20.84 18.88 -21.27
N SER A 126 -19.95 19.50 -22.06
CA SER A 126 -20.29 20.02 -23.39
C SER A 126 -20.67 18.93 -24.40
N LYS A 127 -20.20 17.70 -24.18
CA LYS A 127 -20.59 16.49 -24.93
C LYS A 127 -21.87 15.84 -24.42
N GLY A 128 -22.53 16.40 -23.41
CA GLY A 128 -23.75 15.85 -22.81
C GLY A 128 -23.50 14.66 -21.88
N GLU A 129 -22.26 14.47 -21.41
CA GLU A 129 -21.89 13.41 -20.47
C GLU A 129 -21.87 13.91 -19.03
N LEU A 130 -21.80 12.97 -18.09
CA LEU A 130 -21.65 13.31 -16.67
C LEU A 130 -20.25 13.89 -16.41
N PRO A 131 -20.11 14.97 -15.62
CA PRO A 131 -18.82 15.64 -15.34
C PRO A 131 -17.95 14.86 -14.33
N SER A 132 -17.81 13.56 -14.54
CA SER A 132 -16.96 12.67 -13.76
C SER A 132 -15.78 12.25 -14.63
N ILE A 133 -14.56 12.54 -14.18
CA ILE A 133 -13.30 12.25 -14.89
C ILE A 133 -12.43 11.35 -14.03
N ALA A 134 -11.74 10.43 -14.69
CA ALA A 134 -10.69 9.61 -14.10
C ALA A 134 -9.43 9.67 -14.95
N MET A 135 -8.29 9.76 -14.28
CA MET A 135 -6.96 9.81 -14.89
C MET A 135 -6.02 8.89 -14.13
N ILE A 136 -5.29 8.04 -14.85
CA ILE A 136 -4.31 7.11 -14.28
C ILE A 136 -2.92 7.55 -14.74
N VAL A 137 -2.00 7.73 -13.80
CA VAL A 137 -0.67 8.29 -14.03
C VAL A 137 0.38 7.38 -13.39
N ASP A 138 1.50 7.19 -14.07
CA ASP A 138 2.67 6.58 -13.46
C ASP A 138 3.41 7.61 -12.57
N PRO A 139 3.45 7.44 -11.24
CA PRO A 139 4.06 8.41 -10.33
C PRO A 139 5.59 8.52 -10.50
N LYS A 140 6.24 7.56 -11.17
CA LYS A 140 7.70 7.62 -11.38
C LYS A 140 8.06 8.48 -12.58
N THR A 141 7.28 8.36 -13.66
CA THR A 141 7.56 9.01 -14.93
C THR A 141 6.67 10.23 -15.17
N GLN A 142 5.65 10.44 -14.35
CA GLN A 142 4.59 11.44 -14.53
C GLN A 142 3.83 11.27 -15.85
N LEU A 143 3.89 10.06 -16.44
CA LEU A 143 3.22 9.74 -17.68
C LEU A 143 1.74 9.46 -17.43
N VAL A 144 0.87 10.23 -18.09
CA VAL A 144 -0.56 9.94 -18.12
C VAL A 144 -0.78 8.69 -18.99
N LEU A 145 -1.27 7.63 -18.37
CA LEU A 145 -1.50 6.35 -19.02
C LEU A 145 -2.82 6.34 -19.78
N ALA A 146 -3.86 6.87 -19.13
CA ALA A 146 -5.18 7.07 -19.71
C ALA A 146 -5.93 8.18 -18.94
N THR A 147 -6.82 8.84 -19.66
CA THR A 147 -7.83 9.74 -19.09
C THR A 147 -9.18 9.39 -19.71
N SER A 148 -10.23 9.37 -18.90
CA SER A 148 -11.57 9.03 -19.38
C SER A 148 -12.65 9.75 -18.57
N HIS A 149 -13.81 9.91 -19.17
CA HIS A 149 -15.01 10.44 -18.53
C HIS A 149 -16.08 9.36 -18.44
N ASP A 150 -17.10 9.64 -17.64
CA ASP A 150 -18.28 8.79 -17.52
C ASP A 150 -19.14 8.89 -18.78
N THR A 151 -19.46 7.74 -19.38
CA THR A 151 -20.14 7.68 -20.68
C THR A 151 -21.54 7.07 -20.59
N ARG A 152 -22.14 7.08 -19.39
CA ARG A 152 -23.46 6.48 -19.17
C ARG A 152 -24.56 7.14 -20.02
N ASN A 153 -24.45 8.43 -20.34
CA ASN A 153 -25.49 9.12 -21.10
C ASN A 153 -25.48 8.69 -22.57
N SER A 154 -24.32 8.67 -23.23
CA SER A 154 -24.22 8.24 -24.63
C SER A 154 -24.35 6.72 -24.80
N THR A 155 -23.67 5.93 -23.97
CA THR A 155 -23.60 4.46 -24.16
C THR A 155 -24.81 3.73 -23.62
N ARG A 156 -25.60 4.36 -22.74
CA ARG A 156 -26.72 3.75 -22.01
C ARG A 156 -26.33 2.49 -21.22
N HIS A 157 -25.04 2.34 -20.90
CA HIS A 157 -24.52 1.22 -20.15
C HIS A 157 -24.16 1.64 -18.72
N ILE A 158 -24.83 1.03 -17.73
CA ILE A 158 -24.83 1.47 -16.33
C ILE A 158 -23.43 1.40 -15.69
N LEU A 159 -22.56 0.50 -16.16
CA LEU A 159 -21.23 0.30 -15.56
C LEU A 159 -20.14 1.18 -16.19
N ASN A 160 -20.46 2.01 -17.20
CA ASN A 160 -19.49 2.83 -17.93
C ASN A 160 -19.12 4.12 -17.18
N HIS A 161 -18.70 3.95 -15.93
CA HIS A 161 -18.19 5.04 -15.10
C HIS A 161 -16.82 5.48 -15.59
N ALA A 162 -16.47 6.74 -15.33
CA ALA A 162 -15.19 7.33 -15.74
C ALA A 162 -13.99 6.44 -15.41
N LEU A 163 -13.94 5.91 -14.19
CA LEU A 163 -12.86 5.05 -13.75
C LEU A 163 -12.82 3.69 -14.48
N MET A 164 -13.98 3.08 -14.74
CA MET A 164 -14.04 1.79 -15.45
C MET A 164 -13.53 1.96 -16.89
N ASN A 165 -13.97 3.04 -17.55
CA ASN A 165 -13.50 3.41 -18.88
C ASN A 165 -11.98 3.66 -18.89
N CYS A 166 -11.46 4.32 -17.84
CA CYS A 166 -10.04 4.60 -17.70
C CYS A 166 -9.20 3.32 -17.51
N ILE A 167 -9.63 2.40 -16.65
CA ILE A 167 -8.97 1.11 -16.43
C ILE A 167 -8.96 0.28 -17.72
N GLU A 168 -10.08 0.25 -18.46
CA GLU A 168 -10.16 -0.43 -19.75
C GLU A 168 -9.20 0.19 -20.78
N ALA A 169 -9.08 1.52 -20.82
CA ALA A 169 -8.13 2.20 -21.71
C ALA A 169 -6.67 1.83 -21.37
N VAL A 170 -6.31 1.74 -20.09
CA VAL A 170 -4.99 1.23 -19.67
C VAL A 170 -4.80 -0.23 -20.11
N ALA A 171 -5.81 -1.07 -19.92
CA ALA A 171 -5.75 -2.49 -20.31
C ALA A 171 -5.54 -2.66 -21.83
N LYS A 172 -6.21 -1.86 -22.65
CA LYS A 172 -6.05 -1.85 -24.12
C LYS A 172 -4.64 -1.41 -24.51
N ARG A 173 -4.16 -0.30 -23.96
CA ARG A 173 -2.79 0.20 -24.19
C ARG A 173 -1.73 -0.84 -23.86
N GLU A 174 -1.87 -1.52 -22.72
CA GLU A 174 -0.96 -2.60 -22.30
C GLU A 174 -0.98 -3.81 -23.24
N ARG A 175 -2.16 -4.15 -23.78
CA ARG A 175 -2.33 -5.24 -24.74
C ARG A 175 -1.68 -4.90 -26.08
N GLU A 176 -1.95 -3.72 -26.62
CA GLU A 176 -1.38 -3.24 -27.88
C GLU A 176 0.15 -3.14 -27.81
N THR A 177 0.68 -2.58 -26.72
CA THR A 177 2.12 -2.50 -26.48
C THR A 177 2.75 -3.90 -26.44
N PHE A 178 2.05 -4.88 -25.87
CA PHE A 178 2.53 -6.25 -25.80
C PHE A 178 2.52 -6.95 -27.16
N GLU A 179 1.46 -6.77 -27.96
CA GLU A 179 1.38 -7.30 -29.32
C GLU A 179 2.47 -6.72 -30.22
N GLN A 180 2.72 -5.41 -30.13
CA GLN A 180 3.80 -4.73 -30.86
C GLN A 180 5.18 -5.28 -30.49
N ARG A 181 5.44 -5.50 -29.19
CA ARG A 181 6.71 -6.09 -28.73
C ARG A 181 6.91 -7.51 -29.25
N GLN A 182 5.84 -8.32 -29.32
CA GLN A 182 5.94 -9.66 -29.91
C GLN A 182 6.25 -9.60 -31.40
N GLN A 183 5.58 -8.72 -32.14
CA GLN A 183 5.83 -8.54 -33.57
C GLN A 183 7.26 -8.04 -33.83
N ALA A 184 7.76 -7.07 -33.05
CA ALA A 184 9.13 -6.58 -33.16
C ALA A 184 10.17 -7.68 -32.88
N ALA A 185 9.98 -8.49 -31.82
CA ALA A 185 10.86 -9.60 -31.50
C ALA A 185 10.87 -10.69 -32.60
N GLN A 186 9.74 -10.91 -33.26
CA GLN A 186 9.66 -11.83 -34.41
C GLN A 186 10.44 -11.30 -35.61
N VAL A 187 10.31 -10.00 -35.94
CA VAL A 187 11.06 -9.36 -37.05
C VAL A 187 12.57 -9.36 -36.78
N GLU A 188 13.01 -9.05 -35.56
CA GLU A 188 14.43 -9.11 -35.18
C GLU A 188 15.02 -10.53 -35.32
N SER A 189 14.23 -11.57 -35.00
CA SER A 189 14.65 -12.97 -35.16
C SER A 189 14.71 -13.43 -36.62
N GLU A 190 13.94 -12.81 -37.52
CA GLU A 190 13.95 -13.07 -38.96
C GLU A 190 15.08 -12.30 -39.69
N GLU A 191 15.41 -11.09 -39.23
CA GLU A 191 16.52 -10.27 -39.78
C GLU A 191 17.91 -10.75 -39.33
N SER A 192 18.04 -11.35 -38.13
CA SER A 192 19.31 -11.87 -37.62
C SER A 192 19.69 -13.24 -38.19
N GLY A 193 19.35 -13.52 -39.46
CA GLY A 193 19.50 -14.80 -40.13
C GLY A 193 20.79 -15.56 -39.79
N SER A 194 20.70 -16.49 -38.84
CA SER A 194 21.58 -17.63 -38.73
C SER A 194 20.72 -18.89 -38.74
N ALA A 195 20.92 -19.68 -39.78
CA ALA A 195 20.20 -20.93 -39.97
C ALA A 195 20.74 -22.00 -39.02
N SER A 196 19.84 -22.70 -38.32
CA SER A 196 19.69 -24.18 -38.30
C SER A 196 19.19 -24.71 -36.95
N PRO A 197 18.66 -25.96 -36.87
CA PRO A 197 17.85 -26.67 -37.85
C PRO A 197 16.46 -27.03 -37.28
N ALA A 198 15.55 -27.43 -38.17
CA ALA A 198 14.34 -28.14 -37.80
C ALA A 198 14.69 -29.41 -37.01
N CYS A 199 14.13 -29.55 -35.81
CA CYS A 199 14.06 -30.84 -35.11
C CYS A 199 12.67 -30.98 -34.52
N GLY A 200 11.78 -31.59 -35.30
CA GLY A 200 10.65 -32.29 -34.71
C GLY A 200 11.18 -33.51 -34.00
N GLU A 201 10.74 -33.76 -32.76
CA GLU A 201 10.32 -35.08 -32.31
C GLU A 201 9.65 -35.04 -30.93
N LYS A 202 8.44 -35.64 -30.90
CA LYS A 202 7.82 -36.41 -29.81
C LYS A 202 7.44 -35.66 -28.53
N ARG A 203 6.19 -35.17 -28.56
CA ARG A 203 5.30 -35.08 -27.38
C ARG A 203 5.28 -36.46 -26.70
N LYS A 204 5.86 -36.57 -25.50
CA LYS A 204 5.73 -37.78 -24.68
C LYS A 204 4.27 -37.91 -24.25
N GLU A 205 3.61 -38.94 -24.74
CA GLU A 205 2.30 -39.39 -24.26
C GLU A 205 2.44 -39.84 -22.80
N HIS A 206 1.54 -39.34 -21.93
CA HIS A 206 1.36 -39.89 -20.60
C HIS A 206 0.65 -41.25 -20.72
N PRO A 207 1.11 -42.32 -20.03
CA PRO A 207 0.40 -43.58 -20.06
C PRO A 207 -0.87 -43.51 -19.21
N THR A 208 -1.97 -43.93 -19.82
CA THR A 208 -3.25 -44.23 -19.16
C THR A 208 -3.17 -45.56 -18.41
N SER A 209 -3.54 -45.58 -17.13
CA SER A 209 -4.00 -46.78 -16.40
C SER A 209 -4.85 -46.31 -15.22
N SER A 210 -6.18 -46.38 -15.35
CA SER A 210 -7.03 -47.46 -14.82
C SER A 210 -7.51 -47.19 -13.39
N VAL A 211 -8.80 -46.89 -13.34
CA VAL A 211 -9.79 -46.88 -12.24
C VAL A 211 -9.45 -47.77 -11.05
N ASN A 212 -9.59 -47.22 -9.83
CA ASN A 212 -10.37 -47.82 -8.73
C ASN A 212 -10.77 -46.78 -7.68
N ASN A 213 -12.02 -46.90 -7.22
CA ASN A 213 -12.72 -46.08 -6.23
C ASN A 213 -12.24 -46.36 -4.80
N GLU A 214 -12.24 -45.33 -3.93
CA GLU A 214 -12.75 -45.35 -2.55
C GLU A 214 -12.79 -43.91 -1.96
N GLU A 215 -13.79 -43.63 -1.10
CA GLU A 215 -14.17 -42.30 -0.55
C GLU A 215 -13.26 -41.79 0.62
N PRO A 216 -13.67 -40.83 1.49
CA PRO A 216 -13.45 -39.39 1.36
C PRO A 216 -12.56 -38.84 2.50
N HIS A 217 -11.40 -38.25 2.19
CA HIS A 217 -10.50 -37.72 3.22
C HIS A 217 -10.51 -36.18 3.32
N LYS A 218 -11.09 -35.74 4.44
CA LYS A 218 -10.94 -34.49 5.22
C LYS A 218 -9.91 -33.45 4.72
N LYS A 219 -10.37 -32.21 4.55
CA LYS A 219 -9.53 -31.00 4.42
C LYS A 219 -8.61 -30.85 5.65
N PRO A 220 -7.29 -30.63 5.50
CA PRO A 220 -6.45 -30.32 6.64
C PRO A 220 -6.68 -28.87 7.09
N ALA A 221 -6.70 -28.69 8.41
CA ALA A 221 -6.83 -27.42 9.09
C ALA A 221 -5.60 -26.53 8.88
N PHE A 222 -5.81 -25.23 8.85
CA PHE A 222 -4.80 -24.19 8.68
C PHE A 222 -3.98 -24.04 9.97
N ASP A 223 -2.67 -24.33 9.93
CA ASP A 223 -1.72 -24.10 11.03
C ASP A 223 -1.00 -22.75 10.84
N PRO A 224 -1.13 -21.76 11.75
CA PRO A 224 -0.63 -20.40 11.54
C PRO A 224 0.87 -20.22 11.86
N LYS A 225 1.69 -21.28 11.84
CA LYS A 225 3.13 -21.19 12.11
C LYS A 225 3.97 -21.70 10.95
N GLN A 226 4.06 -20.92 9.86
CA GLN A 226 5.21 -20.95 8.94
C GLN A 226 5.19 -19.75 7.99
N GLN A 227 5.46 -18.56 8.53
CA GLN A 227 6.00 -17.44 7.76
C GLN A 227 7.22 -16.89 8.49
N GLN A 228 8.33 -17.62 8.37
CA GLN A 228 9.64 -17.00 8.47
C GLN A 228 9.98 -16.51 7.06
N LEU A 229 9.95 -15.19 6.88
CA LEU A 229 10.67 -14.53 5.80
C LEU A 229 12.14 -14.93 5.92
N GLN A 230 12.61 -15.78 5.01
CA GLN A 230 14.03 -16.06 4.86
C GLN A 230 14.66 -14.93 4.04
N ASP A 231 15.74 -14.36 4.57
CA ASP A 231 16.61 -13.41 3.88
C ASP A 231 17.08 -13.96 2.53
N PRO A 232 17.23 -13.12 1.49
CA PRO A 232 17.66 -13.57 0.17
C PRO A 232 19.17 -13.82 0.15
N GLN A 233 19.59 -15.00 0.63
CA GLN A 233 20.91 -15.55 0.32
C GLN A 233 20.81 -16.44 -0.93
N GLN A 234 21.42 -15.93 -2.01
CA GLN A 234 22.13 -16.67 -3.07
C GLN A 234 21.61 -18.08 -3.38
N GLN A 235 20.74 -18.19 -4.38
CA GLN A 235 20.60 -19.42 -5.16
C GLN A 235 21.26 -19.24 -6.52
N THR A 236 22.28 -20.05 -6.74
CA THR A 236 23.04 -20.25 -7.96
C THR A 236 22.32 -21.21 -8.89
N GLY A 237 22.28 -20.90 -10.19
CA GLY A 237 22.10 -21.88 -11.28
C GLY A 237 20.67 -22.08 -11.76
N ASP A 238 20.24 -21.26 -12.71
CA ASP A 238 19.72 -21.67 -14.01
C ASP A 238 19.66 -20.41 -14.89
N ASP A 239 20.21 -20.49 -16.10
CA ASP A 239 20.28 -19.40 -17.09
C ASP A 239 18.88 -19.09 -17.67
N ASP A 240 17.97 -18.63 -16.81
CA ASP A 240 16.65 -18.12 -17.19
C ASP A 240 16.80 -16.62 -17.48
N GLU A 241 16.87 -16.32 -18.77
CA GLU A 241 16.81 -15.00 -19.39
C GLU A 241 16.02 -13.98 -18.53
N TYR A 242 16.67 -12.89 -18.12
CA TYR A 242 16.10 -11.85 -17.26
C TYR A 242 14.80 -11.28 -17.89
N ARG A 243 13.67 -11.89 -17.54
CA ARG A 243 12.34 -11.40 -17.91
C ARG A 243 11.94 -10.36 -16.87
N PRO A 244 11.86 -9.05 -17.21
CA PRO A 244 11.40 -8.06 -16.26
C PRO A 244 9.98 -8.45 -15.80
N LYS A 245 9.79 -8.65 -14.49
CA LYS A 245 8.49 -8.99 -13.91
C LYS A 245 7.48 -7.94 -14.33
N LYS A 246 6.55 -8.33 -15.20
CA LYS A 246 5.51 -7.44 -15.75
C LYS A 246 4.66 -6.88 -14.60
N ALA A 247 4.52 -5.56 -14.52
CA ALA A 247 3.58 -4.92 -13.61
C ALA A 247 2.14 -5.31 -13.99
N TYR A 248 1.31 -5.67 -13.03
CA TYR A 248 -0.07 -6.08 -13.29
C TYR A 248 -0.95 -4.83 -13.49
N LEU A 249 -1.48 -4.63 -14.69
CA LEU A 249 -2.45 -3.58 -15.03
C LEU A 249 -2.07 -2.19 -14.49
N CYS A 250 -2.68 -1.71 -13.39
CA CYS A 250 -2.41 -0.41 -12.79
C CYS A 250 -1.57 -0.48 -11.50
N THR A 251 -0.74 -1.52 -11.35
CA THR A 251 -0.01 -1.77 -10.10
C THR A 251 0.88 -0.58 -9.74
N GLY A 252 0.61 0.03 -8.58
CA GLY A 252 1.40 1.14 -8.05
C GLY A 252 1.21 2.48 -8.74
N TYR A 253 0.21 2.63 -9.62
CA TYR A 253 -0.10 3.91 -10.26
C TYR A 253 -0.98 4.80 -9.39
N ASP A 254 -0.92 6.10 -9.67
CA ASP A 254 -1.77 7.11 -9.06
C ASP A 254 -3.02 7.34 -9.89
N VAL A 255 -4.15 7.48 -9.21
CA VAL A 255 -5.45 7.74 -9.85
C VAL A 255 -6.00 9.07 -9.35
N TYR A 256 -6.29 9.97 -10.28
CA TYR A 256 -6.91 11.27 -10.02
C TYR A 256 -8.35 11.24 -10.48
N LEU A 257 -9.27 11.58 -9.58
CA LEU A 257 -10.72 11.50 -9.78
C LEU A 257 -11.37 12.83 -9.41
N THR A 258 -12.35 13.28 -10.19
CA THR A 258 -13.09 14.50 -9.82
C THR A 258 -14.05 14.25 -8.66
N HIS A 259 -14.67 13.06 -8.65
CA HIS A 259 -15.61 12.63 -7.63
C HIS A 259 -15.16 11.30 -6.99
N GLU A 260 -15.53 11.10 -5.73
CA GLU A 260 -15.26 9.85 -5.02
C GLU A 260 -15.86 8.65 -5.78
N PRO A 261 -15.12 7.58 -6.03
CA PRO A 261 -15.64 6.44 -6.77
C PRO A 261 -16.68 5.69 -5.93
N CYS A 262 -17.70 5.15 -6.61
CA CYS A 262 -18.68 4.28 -5.95
C CYS A 262 -18.06 2.95 -5.51
N VAL A 263 -18.78 2.16 -4.69
CA VAL A 263 -18.36 0.82 -4.23
C VAL A 263 -17.78 -0.07 -5.34
N MET A 264 -18.44 -0.13 -6.50
CA MET A 264 -17.97 -0.91 -7.66
C MET A 264 -16.59 -0.42 -8.14
N CYS A 265 -16.48 0.88 -8.39
CA CYS A 265 -15.25 1.52 -8.85
C CYS A 265 -14.12 1.41 -7.81
N SER A 266 -14.44 1.57 -6.54
CA SER A 266 -13.51 1.37 -5.42
C SER A 266 -12.99 -0.07 -5.36
N MET A 267 -13.84 -1.07 -5.58
CA MET A 267 -13.39 -2.46 -5.65
C MET A 267 -12.56 -2.74 -6.91
N ALA A 268 -12.87 -2.10 -8.03
CA ALA A 268 -12.04 -2.18 -9.23
C ALA A 268 -10.61 -1.65 -8.99
N LEU A 269 -10.44 -0.58 -8.21
CA LEU A 269 -9.11 -0.07 -7.81
C LEU A 269 -8.30 -1.11 -7.01
N VAL A 270 -8.95 -1.82 -6.09
CA VAL A 270 -8.33 -2.94 -5.35
C VAL A 270 -7.86 -4.02 -6.31
N HIS A 271 -8.72 -4.43 -7.25
CA HIS A 271 -8.37 -5.44 -8.24
C HIS A 271 -7.24 -4.99 -9.18
N SER A 272 -7.17 -3.70 -9.51
CA SER A 272 -6.13 -3.11 -10.35
C SER A 272 -4.82 -2.82 -9.62
N ARG A 273 -4.76 -3.04 -8.30
CA ARG A 273 -3.58 -2.84 -7.43
C ARG A 273 -2.99 -1.42 -7.48
N VAL A 274 -3.85 -0.40 -7.59
CA VAL A 274 -3.41 1.00 -7.62
C VAL A 274 -2.63 1.37 -6.35
N GLY A 275 -1.73 2.34 -6.44
CA GLY A 275 -0.93 2.81 -5.31
C GLY A 275 -1.65 3.86 -4.47
N ARG A 276 -2.16 4.91 -5.14
CA ARG A 276 -2.81 6.04 -4.49
C ARG A 276 -4.00 6.56 -5.29
N VAL A 277 -4.97 7.14 -4.60
CA VAL A 277 -6.16 7.74 -5.22
C VAL A 277 -6.40 9.12 -4.63
N PHE A 278 -6.54 10.12 -5.49
CA PHE A 278 -6.79 11.51 -5.16
C PHE A 278 -8.17 11.89 -5.69
N TYR A 279 -9.02 12.50 -4.85
CA TYR A 279 -10.31 13.00 -5.31
C TYR A 279 -10.76 14.29 -4.66
N THR A 280 -11.54 15.09 -5.40
CA THR A 280 -12.04 16.39 -4.94
C THR A 280 -13.36 16.26 -4.18
N ILE A 281 -14.41 15.75 -4.84
CA ILE A 281 -15.79 15.80 -4.30
C ILE A 281 -16.19 14.44 -3.71
N PRO A 282 -16.60 14.36 -2.43
CA PRO A 282 -17.11 13.13 -1.83
C PRO A 282 -18.50 12.75 -2.36
N MET A 283 -18.78 11.46 -2.49
CA MET A 283 -20.09 10.94 -2.92
C MET A 283 -20.85 10.32 -1.74
N LYS A 284 -21.74 11.10 -1.12
CA LYS A 284 -22.44 10.69 0.13
C LYS A 284 -23.27 9.41 0.00
N ALA A 285 -23.95 9.23 -1.12
CA ALA A 285 -24.90 8.12 -1.29
C ALA A 285 -24.23 6.80 -1.69
N SER A 286 -23.04 6.85 -2.31
CA SER A 286 -22.45 5.65 -2.95
C SER A 286 -20.94 5.52 -2.80
N GLY A 287 -20.27 6.51 -2.19
CA GLY A 287 -18.82 6.60 -2.12
C GLY A 287 -18.18 5.44 -1.36
N GLY A 288 -17.20 4.78 -2.01
CA GLY A 288 -16.53 3.59 -1.47
C GLY A 288 -15.17 3.84 -0.83
N LEU A 289 -14.70 5.09 -0.77
CA LEU A 289 -13.37 5.45 -0.24
C LEU A 289 -13.41 6.28 1.04
N GLY A 290 -14.58 6.67 1.54
CA GLY A 290 -14.69 7.33 2.82
C GLY A 290 -16.10 7.79 3.19
N SER A 291 -16.99 7.98 2.20
CA SER A 291 -18.35 8.45 2.47
C SER A 291 -19.23 7.35 3.07
N VAL A 292 -19.40 6.23 2.37
CA VAL A 292 -20.26 5.12 2.84
C VAL A 292 -19.39 3.95 3.32
N HIS A 293 -18.37 3.60 2.55
CA HIS A 293 -17.46 2.50 2.85
C HIS A 293 -16.00 2.94 2.78
N LYS A 294 -15.12 2.17 3.42
CA LYS A 294 -13.66 2.35 3.37
C LYS A 294 -13.01 1.12 2.74
N ILE A 295 -13.30 0.88 1.46
CA ILE A 295 -12.86 -0.35 0.77
C ILE A 295 -11.33 -0.40 0.69
N HIS A 296 -10.68 0.73 0.46
CA HIS A 296 -9.21 0.84 0.35
C HIS A 296 -8.43 0.39 1.61
N SER A 297 -9.06 0.36 2.79
CA SER A 297 -8.44 0.01 4.08
C SER A 297 -9.12 -1.18 4.78
N HIS A 298 -9.97 -1.93 4.06
CA HIS A 298 -10.71 -3.03 4.66
C HIS A 298 -9.79 -4.22 5.01
N PRO A 299 -9.76 -4.72 6.26
CA PRO A 299 -8.73 -5.66 6.74
C PRO A 299 -8.75 -7.04 6.06
N ASN A 300 -9.91 -7.47 5.56
CA ASN A 300 -10.05 -8.76 4.86
C ASN A 300 -9.72 -8.71 3.36
N LEU A 301 -9.27 -7.56 2.84
CA LEU A 301 -8.86 -7.43 1.44
C LEU A 301 -7.34 -7.59 1.32
N ASN A 302 -6.92 -8.17 0.20
CA ASN A 302 -5.51 -8.52 -0.05
C ASN A 302 -4.66 -7.34 -0.53
N HIS A 303 -5.28 -6.22 -0.89
CA HIS A 303 -4.59 -5.03 -1.39
C HIS A 303 -5.20 -3.79 -0.75
N HIS A 304 -4.32 -2.91 -0.28
CA HIS A 304 -4.66 -1.62 0.32
C HIS A 304 -3.93 -0.52 -0.43
N PHE A 305 -4.54 0.66 -0.47
CA PHE A 305 -3.98 1.81 -1.16
C PHE A 305 -4.32 3.10 -0.42
N PHE A 306 -3.51 4.14 -0.63
CA PHE A 306 -3.71 5.41 0.04
C PHE A 306 -4.78 6.24 -0.68
N THR A 307 -5.63 6.89 0.09
CA THR A 307 -6.67 7.78 -0.45
C THR A 307 -6.52 9.18 0.12
N TYR A 308 -6.57 10.18 -0.75
CA TYR A 308 -6.50 11.58 -0.43
C TYR A 308 -7.80 12.24 -0.87
N ARG A 309 -8.48 12.86 0.09
CA ARG A 309 -9.82 13.44 -0.05
C ARG A 309 -9.71 14.97 -0.09
N HIS A 310 -10.62 15.62 -0.81
CA HIS A 310 -10.69 17.09 -0.93
C HIS A 310 -9.49 17.74 -1.62
N VAL A 311 -8.82 17.01 -2.50
CA VAL A 311 -7.66 17.55 -3.22
C VAL A 311 -8.14 18.61 -4.20
N GLY A 312 -7.67 19.85 -4.02
CA GLY A 312 -8.07 21.03 -4.80
C GLY A 312 -9.50 21.50 -4.56
N TYR A 313 -10.17 21.09 -3.46
CA TYR A 313 -11.58 21.42 -3.22
C TYR A 313 -11.86 22.93 -3.17
N GLU A 314 -11.05 23.71 -2.47
CA GLU A 314 -11.24 25.15 -2.33
C GLU A 314 -11.11 25.88 -3.68
N GLU A 315 -10.06 25.57 -4.44
CA GLU A 315 -9.84 26.15 -5.78
C GLU A 315 -10.98 25.84 -6.75
N ILE A 316 -11.57 24.65 -6.62
CA ILE A 316 -12.56 24.11 -7.54
C ILE A 316 -13.99 24.54 -7.19
N THR A 317 -14.35 24.52 -5.91
CA THR A 317 -15.71 24.81 -5.45
C THR A 317 -15.89 26.25 -4.98
N GLY A 318 -14.80 26.97 -4.73
CA GLY A 318 -14.81 28.30 -4.10
C GLY A 318 -15.21 28.28 -2.63
N ALA A 319 -15.46 27.10 -2.04
CA ALA A 319 -15.83 26.95 -0.64
C ALA A 319 -14.60 26.71 0.22
N THR A 320 -14.44 27.51 1.28
CA THR A 320 -13.36 27.39 2.28
C THR A 320 -13.66 26.35 3.36
N GLU A 321 -14.90 25.83 3.42
CA GLU A 321 -15.28 24.78 4.36
C GLU A 321 -15.96 23.63 3.61
N VAL A 322 -15.53 22.41 3.91
CA VAL A 322 -16.21 21.19 3.47
C VAL A 322 -17.48 21.06 4.31
N THR A 323 -18.63 21.47 3.78
CA THR A 323 -19.88 21.28 4.52
C THR A 323 -20.43 19.87 4.32
N GLU A 324 -21.10 19.34 5.34
CA GLU A 324 -21.91 18.12 5.22
C GLU A 324 -23.12 18.30 4.28
N ALA A 325 -23.27 19.43 3.57
CA ALA A 325 -24.35 19.73 2.63
C ALA A 325 -23.95 19.58 1.15
N ASP A 326 -22.67 19.71 0.79
CA ASP A 326 -22.19 19.84 -0.62
C ASP A 326 -22.12 18.54 -1.45
N GLY A 327 -22.87 17.51 -1.05
CA GLY A 327 -22.78 16.15 -1.61
C GLY A 327 -24.11 15.60 -2.10
N GLY A 328 -25.09 16.46 -2.36
CA GLY A 328 -26.33 16.11 -3.03
C GLY A 328 -26.19 16.34 -4.53
N TRP A 329 -25.71 15.34 -5.29
CA TRP A 329 -25.97 15.34 -6.72
C TRP A 329 -27.44 14.96 -6.94
N ASN A 330 -28.32 15.96 -6.91
CA ASN A 330 -29.65 15.84 -7.49
C ASN A 330 -29.48 15.98 -9.00
N GLY A 331 -29.87 14.97 -9.76
CA GLY A 331 -29.76 14.90 -11.22
C GLY A 331 -30.49 16.01 -12.00
N ASP A 332 -31.00 17.04 -11.31
CA ASP A 332 -31.69 18.22 -11.85
C ASP A 332 -30.89 19.53 -11.70
N LYS A 333 -29.68 19.52 -11.10
CA LYS A 333 -28.80 20.71 -11.05
C LYS A 333 -27.58 20.55 -11.95
N ALA A 334 -27.83 20.47 -13.26
CA ALA A 334 -26.88 20.93 -14.25
C ALA A 334 -26.91 22.46 -14.29
N ALA A 335 -26.33 23.11 -13.28
CA ALA A 335 -26.03 24.53 -13.29
C ALA A 335 -25.00 24.78 -12.19
N ILE A 336 -23.73 24.83 -12.58
CA ILE A 336 -22.81 25.77 -11.93
C ILE A 336 -23.40 27.13 -12.32
N ASP A 337 -23.97 27.86 -11.36
CA ASP A 337 -24.45 29.22 -11.56
C ASP A 337 -23.28 30.09 -12.09
N LEU A 338 -23.21 30.22 -13.41
CA LEU A 338 -22.34 31.15 -14.14
C LEU A 338 -23.08 32.45 -14.50
N GLU A 339 -24.22 32.72 -13.87
CA GLU A 339 -24.97 33.96 -14.07
C GLU A 339 -25.27 34.58 -12.71
N ASN A 340 -24.38 35.47 -12.27
CA ASN A 340 -24.72 36.64 -11.46
C ASN A 340 -23.53 37.62 -11.49
N GLU A 341 -23.19 38.09 -12.69
CA GLU A 341 -22.69 39.45 -12.83
C GLU A 341 -23.85 40.31 -13.33
N ASN A 342 -24.19 41.30 -12.51
CA ASN A 342 -25.12 42.37 -12.79
C ASN A 342 -25.02 42.87 -14.23
N VAL A 343 -26.13 42.83 -14.97
CA VAL A 343 -26.38 43.81 -16.03
C VAL A 343 -27.70 44.50 -15.72
N ASP A 344 -27.52 45.77 -15.39
CA ASP A 344 -28.50 46.83 -15.16
C ASP A 344 -29.29 47.13 -16.45
N CYS A 345 -30.63 47.09 -16.37
CA CYS A 345 -31.69 47.74 -17.20
C CYS A 345 -32.93 46.86 -17.38
#